data_AF-A0A800DT56-F1
#
_entry.id   AF-A0A800DT56-F1
#
_cell.length_a   1.000
_cell.length_b   1.000
_cell.length_c   1.000
_cell.angle_alpha   90.00
_cell.angle_beta   90.00
_cell.angle_gamma   90.00
#
_symmetry.space_group_name_H-M   'P 1'
#
loop_
_entity.id
_entity.type
_entity.pdbx_description
1 polymer ?
#
loop_
_entity_poly.entity_id
_entity_poly.type
_entity_poly.pdbx_seq_one_letter_code
_entity_poly.pdbx_strand_id
1 'polypeptide(L)'
;MRLPLPKIIIKRDGLTEEFKSYKIEDAIKAAFDSVLVPYDKRVYESVLIRISFDTVKAVEEIQDIIEYELYRAGYFDVMKSFITYRFLHKMQREQIAGLNQDTTYINSTQSVEEYINGSDWRINANANTGYSNAGLVNNLAGKVIANFWLDKIYSKIEGSYHRNADIHIHDLDCLTGY
;
A
#
# COMPACT_ATOMS: atom_id res chain seq x y z
N MET A 1 3.13 3.01 -31.42
CA MET A 1 3.02 1.54 -31.61
C MET A 1 2.45 0.97 -30.33
N ARG A 2 1.37 0.17 -30.36
CA ARG A 2 0.75 -0.40 -29.15
C ARG A 2 1.62 -1.57 -28.68
N LEU A 3 2.14 -1.53 -27.45
CA LEU A 3 2.91 -2.63 -26.88
C LEU A 3 2.00 -3.87 -26.76
N PRO A 4 2.45 -5.07 -27.19
CA PRO A 4 1.71 -6.30 -26.99
C PRO A 4 1.83 -6.72 -25.53
N LEU A 5 0.87 -6.32 -24.70
CA LEU A 5 0.80 -6.67 -23.29
C LEU A 5 0.10 -8.03 -23.09
N PRO A 6 0.38 -8.75 -22.00
CA PRO A 6 -0.33 -9.96 -21.64
C PRO A 6 -1.82 -9.67 -21.57
N LYS A 7 -2.65 -10.62 -22.00
CA LYS A 7 -4.11 -10.51 -21.85
C LYS A 7 -4.58 -10.98 -20.48
N ILE A 8 -3.84 -11.92 -19.90
CA ILE A 8 -4.18 -12.56 -18.63
C ILE A 8 -2.95 -12.66 -17.73
N ILE A 9 -3.20 -12.69 -16.43
CA ILE A 9 -2.21 -12.94 -15.38
C ILE A 9 -2.63 -14.16 -14.57
N ILE A 10 -1.66 -14.94 -14.12
CA ILE A 10 -1.87 -16.04 -13.17
C ILE A 10 -1.75 -15.48 -11.76
N LYS A 11 -2.86 -15.56 -11.02
CA LYS A 11 -2.96 -15.20 -9.61
C LYS A 11 -2.31 -16.29 -8.76
N ARG A 12 -2.07 -15.98 -7.49
CA ARG A 12 -1.33 -16.83 -6.55
C ARG A 12 -2.09 -18.12 -6.18
N ASP A 13 -3.40 -18.14 -6.36
CA ASP A 13 -4.29 -19.30 -6.21
C ASP A 13 -4.35 -20.17 -7.48
N GLY A 14 -3.60 -19.82 -8.52
CA GLY A 14 -3.60 -20.48 -9.82
C GLY A 14 -4.73 -20.04 -10.75
N LEU A 15 -5.65 -19.17 -10.29
CA LEU A 15 -6.70 -18.62 -11.14
C LEU A 15 -6.12 -17.60 -12.13
N THR A 16 -6.83 -17.39 -13.24
CA THR A 16 -6.47 -16.35 -14.21
C THR A 16 -7.36 -15.12 -14.03
N GLU A 17 -6.75 -13.95 -14.13
CA GLU A 17 -7.45 -12.65 -14.16
C GLU A 17 -7.06 -11.90 -15.43
N GLU A 18 -7.94 -11.03 -15.91
CA GLU A 18 -7.61 -10.06 -16.96
C GLU A 18 -6.44 -9.16 -16.51
N PHE A 19 -5.48 -8.98 -17.42
CA PHE A 19 -4.35 -8.08 -17.17
C PHE A 19 -4.82 -6.62 -17.15
N LYS A 20 -4.47 -5.91 -16.09
CA LYS A 20 -4.83 -4.51 -15.87
C LYS A 20 -3.58 -3.70 -15.56
N SER A 21 -3.07 -2.97 -16.56
CA SER A 21 -1.81 -2.23 -16.45
C SER A 21 -1.80 -1.16 -15.37
N TYR A 22 -2.96 -0.57 -15.05
CA TYR A 22 -3.06 0.46 -14.01
C TYR A 22 -2.70 -0.08 -12.63
N LYS A 23 -2.96 -1.38 -12.34
CA LYS A 23 -2.58 -1.99 -11.05
C LYS A 23 -1.06 -2.01 -10.82
N ILE A 24 -0.28 -2.09 -11.90
CA ILE A 24 1.18 -2.00 -11.84
C ILE A 24 1.59 -0.56 -11.53
N GLU A 25 0.95 0.41 -12.20
CA GLU A 25 1.23 1.84 -11.99
C GLU A 25 0.94 2.25 -10.54
N ASP A 26 -0.21 1.84 -10.00
CA ASP A 26 -0.63 2.14 -8.63
C ASP A 26 0.33 1.53 -7.60
N ALA A 27 0.78 0.28 -7.83
CA ALA A 27 1.75 -0.37 -6.94
C ALA A 27 3.11 0.35 -6.95
N ILE A 28 3.55 0.85 -8.11
CA ILE A 28 4.77 1.65 -8.22
C ILE A 28 4.58 2.99 -7.51
N LYS A 29 3.48 3.71 -7.76
CA LYS A 29 3.18 4.99 -7.09
C LYS A 29 3.16 4.85 -5.57
N ALA A 30 2.49 3.83 -5.05
CA ALA A 30 2.47 3.56 -3.61
C ALA A 30 3.87 3.38 -3.02
N ALA A 31 4.78 2.71 -3.74
CA ALA A 31 6.17 2.57 -3.30
C ALA A 31 6.91 3.92 -3.28
N PHE A 32 6.74 4.75 -4.31
CA PHE A 32 7.33 6.10 -4.35
C PHE A 32 6.80 7.00 -3.22
N ASP A 33 5.47 7.02 -3.04
CA ASP A 33 4.79 7.83 -2.03
C ASP A 33 5.22 7.43 -0.60
N SER A 34 5.38 6.13 -0.34
CA SER A 34 5.80 5.61 0.98
C SER A 34 7.17 6.09 1.46
N VAL A 35 8.03 6.55 0.55
CA VAL A 35 9.35 7.11 0.87
C VAL A 35 9.46 8.58 0.49
N LEU A 36 8.32 9.23 0.20
CA LEU A 36 8.22 10.65 -0.15
C LEU A 36 9.11 11.06 -1.35
N VAL A 37 9.34 10.13 -2.28
CA VAL A 37 10.07 10.39 -3.53
C VAL A 37 9.06 10.64 -4.64
N PRO A 38 9.20 11.71 -5.46
CA PRO A 38 8.29 11.95 -6.57
C PRO A 38 8.24 10.77 -7.55
N TYR A 39 7.04 10.36 -7.92
CA TYR A 39 6.80 9.28 -8.87
C TYR A 39 7.53 9.49 -10.20
N ASP A 40 8.32 8.49 -10.61
CA ASP A 40 8.98 8.46 -11.91
C ASP A 40 8.27 7.52 -12.89
N LYS A 41 7.56 8.13 -13.84
CA LYS A 41 6.82 7.42 -14.89
C LYS A 41 7.69 6.48 -15.73
N ARG A 42 8.99 6.76 -15.86
CA ARG A 42 9.92 5.93 -16.67
C ARG A 42 10.06 4.51 -16.11
N VAL A 43 9.92 4.33 -14.79
CA VAL A 43 9.96 3.00 -14.16
C VAL A 43 8.77 2.17 -14.63
N TYR A 44 7.56 2.75 -14.59
CA TYR A 44 6.34 2.11 -15.06
C TYR A 44 6.43 1.73 -16.55
N GLU A 45 6.88 2.66 -17.39
CA GLU A 45 7.04 2.41 -18.83
C GLU A 45 8.07 1.29 -19.09
N SER A 46 9.18 1.25 -18.34
CA SER A 46 10.19 0.19 -18.45
C SER A 46 9.64 -1.18 -18.05
N VAL A 47 8.83 -1.23 -16.99
CA VAL A 47 8.14 -2.46 -16.56
C VAL A 47 7.19 -2.96 -17.66
N LEU A 48 6.39 -2.07 -18.27
CA LEU A 48 5.49 -2.45 -19.37
C LEU A 48 6.25 -2.96 -20.61
N ILE A 49 7.40 -2.35 -20.93
CA ILE A 49 8.26 -2.82 -22.02
C ILE A 49 8.79 -4.22 -21.70
N ARG A 50 9.23 -4.48 -20.47
CA ARG A 50 9.78 -5.79 -20.10
C ARG A 50 8.73 -6.90 -20.02
N ILE A 51 7.48 -6.56 -19.70
CA ILE A 51 6.35 -7.50 -19.68
C ILE A 51 5.75 -7.68 -21.09
N SER A 52 6.06 -6.78 -22.02
CA SER A 52 5.59 -6.92 -23.40
C SER A 52 6.15 -8.20 -24.04
N PHE A 53 5.38 -8.77 -24.98
CA PHE A 53 5.64 -10.03 -25.67
C PHE A 53 5.37 -11.32 -24.88
N ASP A 54 5.09 -11.25 -23.58
CA ASP A 54 4.65 -12.41 -22.82
C ASP A 54 3.12 -12.62 -22.95
N THR A 55 2.69 -13.86 -23.19
CA THR A 55 1.27 -14.20 -23.35
C THR A 55 0.54 -14.30 -22.01
N VAL A 56 1.25 -14.77 -20.98
CA VAL A 56 0.77 -14.98 -19.61
C VAL A 56 1.95 -14.76 -18.65
N LYS A 57 1.72 -14.10 -17.51
CA LYS A 57 2.69 -14.00 -16.41
C LYS A 57 2.03 -14.25 -15.06
N ALA A 58 2.77 -14.85 -14.14
CA ALA A 58 2.38 -14.87 -12.74
C ALA A 58 2.54 -13.49 -12.09
N VAL A 59 1.71 -13.20 -11.08
CA VAL A 59 1.80 -11.93 -10.34
C VAL A 59 3.19 -11.72 -9.72
N GLU A 60 3.82 -12.79 -9.22
CA GLU A 60 5.16 -12.71 -8.62
C GLU A 60 6.23 -12.29 -9.64
N GLU A 61 6.16 -12.78 -10.87
CA GLU A 61 7.11 -12.41 -11.93
C GLU A 61 6.99 -10.92 -12.28
N ILE A 62 5.77 -10.37 -12.27
CA ILE A 62 5.55 -8.93 -12.46
C ILE A 62 6.18 -8.13 -11.31
N GLN A 63 6.07 -8.63 -10.07
CA GLN A 63 6.69 -7.99 -8.91
C GLN A 63 8.22 -8.04 -8.99
N ASP A 64 8.80 -9.16 -9.40
CA ASP A 64 10.25 -9.29 -9.63
C ASP A 64 10.74 -8.29 -10.70
N ILE A 65 9.95 -8.08 -11.75
CA ILE A 65 10.25 -7.09 -12.79
C ILE A 65 10.21 -5.66 -12.23
N ILE A 66 9.22 -5.33 -11.39
CA ILE A 66 9.14 -4.00 -10.74
C ILE A 66 10.39 -3.75 -9.88
N GLU A 67 10.78 -4.72 -9.05
CA GLU A 67 11.98 -4.64 -8.21
C GLU A 67 13.25 -4.42 -9.05
N TYR A 68 13.38 -5.17 -10.14
CA TYR A 68 14.51 -5.04 -11.06
C TYR A 68 14.57 -3.68 -11.76
N GLU A 69 13.43 -3.13 -12.20
CA GLU A 69 13.41 -1.81 -12.84
C GLU A 69 13.65 -0.66 -11.84
N LEU A 70 13.18 -0.79 -10.59
CA LEU A 70 13.53 0.14 -9.51
C LEU A 70 15.03 0.10 -9.20
N TYR A 71 15.63 -1.10 -9.13
CA TYR A 71 17.07 -1.28 -8.98
C TYR A 71 17.84 -0.61 -10.13
N ARG A 72 17.47 -0.90 -11.39
CA ARG A 72 18.14 -0.36 -12.57
C ARG A 72 18.07 1.16 -12.66
N ALA A 73 16.97 1.76 -12.22
CA ALA A 73 16.78 3.20 -12.20
C ALA A 73 17.50 3.88 -11.01
N GLY A 74 18.08 3.11 -10.08
CA GLY A 74 18.80 3.63 -8.92
C GLY A 74 17.90 4.06 -7.76
N TYR A 75 16.61 3.69 -7.77
CA TYR A 75 15.67 4.02 -6.70
C TYR A 75 15.75 3.01 -5.55
N PHE A 76 16.89 2.96 -4.86
CA PHE A 76 17.17 1.95 -3.82
C PHE A 76 16.17 1.99 -2.65
N ASP A 77 15.81 3.18 -2.15
CA ASP A 77 14.88 3.32 -1.03
C ASP A 77 13.45 2.93 -1.43
N VAL A 78 13.02 3.30 -2.64
CA VAL A 78 11.72 2.91 -3.20
C VAL A 78 11.65 1.39 -3.38
N MET A 79 12.70 0.79 -3.94
CA MET A 79 12.83 -0.66 -4.10
C MET A 79 12.74 -1.37 -2.75
N LYS A 80 13.47 -0.89 -1.74
CA LYS A 80 13.46 -1.47 -0.39
C LYS A 80 12.07 -1.38 0.24
N SER A 81 11.38 -0.26 0.08
CA SER A 81 9.99 -0.11 0.52
C SER A 81 9.08 -1.13 -0.17
N PHE A 82 9.17 -1.26 -1.49
CA PHE A 82 8.38 -2.21 -2.27
C PHE A 82 8.61 -3.67 -1.86
N ILE A 83 9.87 -4.10 -1.72
CA ILE A 83 10.25 -5.45 -1.28
C ILE A 83 9.71 -5.73 0.13
N THR A 84 9.86 -4.76 1.03
CA THR A 84 9.40 -4.89 2.42
C THR A 84 7.89 -5.06 2.46
N TYR A 85 7.14 -4.22 1.72
CA TYR A 85 5.69 -4.32 1.60
C TYR A 85 5.25 -5.67 1.02
N ARG A 86 5.89 -6.11 -0.09
CA ARG A 86 5.63 -7.43 -0.70
C ARG A 86 5.86 -8.57 0.29
N PHE A 87 6.97 -8.54 1.02
CA PHE A 87 7.33 -9.55 2.01
C PHE A 87 6.33 -9.58 3.18
N LEU A 88 5.96 -8.43 3.73
CA LEU A 88 4.98 -8.33 4.81
C LEU A 88 3.62 -8.91 4.39
N HIS A 89 3.16 -8.56 3.19
CA HIS A 89 1.92 -9.11 2.65
C HIS A 89 2.01 -10.61 2.36
N LYS A 90 3.19 -11.13 2.03
CA LYS A 90 3.42 -12.57 1.93
C LYS A 90 3.28 -13.23 3.31
N MET A 91 3.92 -12.68 4.34
CA MET A 91 3.82 -13.20 5.71
C MET A 91 2.38 -13.21 6.23
N GLN A 92 1.62 -12.14 6.02
CA GLN A 92 0.20 -12.06 6.40
C GLN A 92 -0.65 -13.15 5.73
N ARG A 93 -0.40 -13.44 4.44
CA ARG A 93 -1.13 -14.48 3.72
C ARG A 93 -0.76 -15.89 4.19
N GLU A 94 0.52 -16.10 4.46
CA GLU A 94 1.06 -17.40 4.88
C GLU A 94 0.91 -17.65 6.39
N GLN A 95 0.28 -16.71 7.13
CA GLN A 95 0.15 -16.71 8.60
C GLN A 95 1.50 -16.87 9.33
N ILE A 96 2.60 -16.53 8.66
CA ILE A 96 3.94 -16.60 9.23
C ILE A 96 4.04 -15.51 10.31
N ALA A 97 4.48 -15.90 11.50
CA ALA A 97 4.62 -15.04 12.69
C ALA A 97 3.31 -14.56 13.35
N GLY A 98 2.16 -15.23 13.14
CA GLY A 98 0.91 -14.88 13.82
C GLY A 98 0.23 -13.61 13.29
N LEU A 99 0.66 -13.13 12.12
CA LEU A 99 -0.03 -12.12 11.33
C LEU A 99 -1.29 -12.76 10.73
N ASN A 100 -2.42 -12.58 11.41
CA ASN A 100 -3.71 -13.03 10.91
C ASN A 100 -4.16 -12.16 9.72
N GLN A 101 -5.05 -12.68 8.87
CA GLN A 101 -5.66 -11.90 7.77
C GLN A 101 -6.32 -10.59 8.21
N ASP A 102 -6.65 -10.51 9.50
CA ASP A 102 -7.34 -9.39 10.15
C ASP A 102 -6.36 -8.58 11.02
N THR A 103 -5.18 -8.26 10.50
CA THR A 103 -4.17 -7.44 11.21
C THR A 103 -3.38 -6.59 10.23
N THR A 104 -3.70 -5.29 10.22
CA THR A 104 -3.00 -4.28 9.43
C THR A 104 -1.65 -3.96 10.06
N TYR A 105 -0.62 -3.94 9.22
CA TYR A 105 0.71 -3.51 9.60
C TYR A 105 0.78 -1.98 9.65
N ILE A 106 1.42 -1.45 10.70
CA ILE A 106 1.68 -0.03 10.85
C ILE A 106 3.19 0.16 11.00
N ASN A 107 3.80 0.87 10.04
CA ASN A 107 5.20 1.26 10.10
C ASN A 107 5.33 2.49 11.02
N SER A 108 6.06 2.35 12.13
CA SER A 108 6.25 3.42 13.11
C SER A 108 7.05 4.60 12.54
N THR A 109 8.14 4.33 11.81
CA THR A 109 8.97 5.38 11.20
C THR A 109 8.17 6.19 10.20
N GLN A 110 7.49 5.51 9.26
CA GLN A 110 6.65 6.18 8.26
C GLN A 110 5.53 7.00 8.92
N SER A 111 4.86 6.45 9.96
CA SER A 111 3.76 7.16 10.62
C SER A 111 4.23 8.42 11.36
N VAL A 112 5.45 8.40 11.90
CA VAL A 112 6.07 9.59 12.51
C VAL A 112 6.45 10.61 11.44
N GLU A 113 7.08 10.17 10.35
CA GLU A 113 7.48 11.04 9.23
C GLU A 113 6.27 11.68 8.54
N GLU A 114 5.18 10.94 8.34
CA GLU A 114 3.93 11.46 7.78
C GLU A 114 3.39 12.62 8.61
N TYR A 115 3.37 12.46 9.95
CA TYR A 115 2.94 13.53 10.85
C TYR A 115 3.87 14.75 10.76
N ILE A 116 5.19 14.53 10.84
CA ILE A 116 6.19 15.60 10.80
C ILE A 116 6.10 16.40 9.49
N ASN A 117 5.89 15.71 8.36
CA ASN A 117 5.86 16.31 7.04
C ASN A 117 4.46 16.81 6.63
N GLY A 118 3.42 16.56 7.43
CA GLY A 118 2.06 16.98 7.09
C GLY A 118 1.45 16.23 5.90
N SER A 119 1.98 15.04 5.54
CA SER A 119 1.62 14.34 4.31
C SER A 119 0.41 13.40 4.45
N ASP A 120 -0.13 13.24 5.66
CA ASP A 120 -1.36 12.49 5.92
C ASP A 120 -2.52 13.44 6.24
N TRP A 121 -3.62 13.32 5.48
CA TRP A 121 -4.80 14.17 5.67
C TRP A 121 -5.40 14.05 7.07
N ARG A 122 -5.23 12.91 7.76
CA ARG A 122 -5.74 12.66 9.12
C ARG A 122 -5.14 13.61 10.15
N ILE A 123 -3.98 14.20 9.86
CA ILE A 123 -3.37 15.24 10.70
C ILE A 123 -4.32 16.43 10.85
N ASN A 124 -5.12 16.72 9.82
CA ASN A 124 -6.07 17.82 9.79
C ASN A 124 -7.50 17.40 10.12
N ALA A 125 -7.75 16.14 10.51
CA ALA A 125 -9.10 15.65 10.80
C ALA A 125 -9.69 16.29 12.07
N ASN A 126 -8.84 16.66 13.03
CA ASN A 126 -9.25 17.34 14.25
C ASN A 126 -8.82 18.82 14.22
N ALA A 127 -9.75 19.71 13.86
CA ALA A 127 -9.50 21.15 13.76
C ALA A 127 -9.06 21.81 15.09
N ASN A 128 -9.28 21.17 16.23
CA ASN A 128 -8.87 21.65 17.55
C ASN A 128 -7.44 21.23 17.91
N THR A 129 -6.81 20.35 17.13
CA THR A 129 -5.47 19.82 17.40
C THR A 129 -4.46 20.40 16.43
N GLY A 130 -3.56 21.25 16.93
CA GLY A 130 -2.45 21.79 16.16
C GLY A 130 -1.21 20.89 16.16
N TYR A 131 -0.27 21.19 15.27
CA TYR A 131 1.02 20.52 15.21
C TYR A 131 1.77 20.65 16.54
N SER A 132 1.85 19.55 17.27
CA SER A 132 2.44 19.47 18.60
C SER A 132 2.86 18.04 18.95
N ASN A 133 3.62 17.89 20.04
CA ASN A 133 3.92 16.56 20.59
C ASN A 133 2.65 15.79 20.98
N ALA A 134 1.67 16.47 21.58
CA ALA A 134 0.39 15.86 21.92
C ALA A 134 -0.38 15.43 20.67
N GLY A 135 -0.38 16.26 19.62
CA GLY A 135 -0.98 15.93 18.32
C GLY A 135 -0.29 14.73 17.65
N LEU A 136 1.04 14.61 17.74
CA LEU A 136 1.79 13.46 17.21
C LEU A 136 1.36 12.18 17.92
N VAL A 137 1.37 12.18 19.25
CA VAL A 137 0.96 11.02 20.06
C VAL A 137 -0.46 10.60 19.73
N ASN A 138 -1.39 11.55 19.64
CA ASN A 138 -2.79 11.29 19.30
C ASN A 138 -2.95 10.75 17.87
N ASN A 139 -2.24 11.32 16.88
CA ASN A 139 -2.30 10.86 15.50
C ASN A 139 -1.78 9.41 15.37
N LEU A 140 -0.66 9.10 16.02
CA LEU A 140 -0.11 7.75 16.06
C LEU A 140 -1.06 6.75 16.74
N ALA A 141 -1.60 7.11 17.90
CA ALA A 141 -2.56 6.29 18.62
C ALA A 141 -3.83 6.06 17.79
N GLY A 142 -4.37 7.12 17.21
CA GLY A 142 -5.56 7.07 16.35
C GLY A 142 -5.37 6.17 15.13
N LYS A 143 -4.18 6.19 14.51
CA LYS A 143 -3.85 5.28 13.40
C LYS A 143 -3.87 3.81 13.83
N VAL A 144 -3.39 3.49 15.03
CA VAL A 144 -3.45 2.12 15.60
C VAL A 144 -4.89 1.72 15.89
N ILE A 145 -5.63 2.58 16.57
CA ILE A 145 -7.01 2.33 16.99
C ILE A 145 -7.95 2.16 15.80
N ALA A 146 -7.83 3.01 14.78
CA ALA A 146 -8.65 2.93 13.58
C ALA A 146 -8.46 1.59 12.86
N ASN A 147 -7.22 1.11 12.75
CA ASN A 147 -6.94 -0.19 12.15
C ASN A 147 -7.49 -1.33 13.01
N PHE A 148 -7.45 -1.23 14.34
CA PHE A 148 -8.08 -2.23 15.21
C PHE A 148 -9.60 -2.31 14.95
N TRP A 149 -10.30 -1.18 14.90
CA TRP A 149 -11.73 -1.15 14.59
C TRP A 149 -12.03 -1.81 13.24
N LEU A 150 -11.32 -1.40 12.19
CA LEU A 150 -11.53 -1.86 10.81
C LEU A 150 -11.18 -3.34 10.61
N ASP A 151 -10.21 -3.85 11.37
CA ASP A 151 -9.75 -5.23 11.22
C ASP A 151 -10.51 -6.21 12.13
N LYS A 152 -10.95 -5.77 13.33
CA LYS A 152 -11.51 -6.67 14.35
C LYS A 152 -13.00 -6.51 14.60
N ILE A 153 -13.55 -5.32 14.45
CA ILE A 153 -14.93 -5.05 14.90
C ILE A 153 -15.87 -4.82 13.72
N TYR A 154 -15.48 -3.98 12.75
CA TYR A 154 -16.25 -3.78 11.53
C TYR A 154 -16.19 -5.02 10.63
N SER A 155 -17.22 -5.16 9.78
CA SER A 155 -17.19 -6.20 8.75
C SER A 155 -16.08 -5.91 7.72
N LYS A 156 -15.58 -6.96 7.08
CA LYS A 156 -14.54 -6.84 6.03
C LYS A 156 -14.97 -5.90 4.88
N ILE A 157 -16.27 -5.88 4.58
CA ILE A 157 -16.84 -5.05 3.52
C ILE A 157 -16.78 -3.58 3.93
N GLU A 158 -17.26 -3.24 5.13
CA GLU A 158 -17.22 -1.86 5.65
C GLU A 158 -15.78 -1.36 5.80
N GLY A 159 -14.89 -2.21 6.32
CA GLY A 159 -13.47 -1.89 6.45
C GLY A 159 -12.82 -1.59 5.09
N SER A 160 -13.15 -2.39 4.06
CA SER A 160 -12.67 -2.15 2.70
C SER A 160 -13.22 -0.86 2.11
N TYR A 161 -14.53 -0.60 2.25
CA TYR A 161 -15.14 0.63 1.71
C TYR A 161 -14.58 1.88 2.37
N HIS A 162 -14.28 1.84 3.68
CA HIS A 162 -13.60 2.95 4.34
C HIS A 162 -12.19 3.18 3.78
N ARG A 163 -11.39 2.11 3.67
CA ARG A 163 -9.99 2.19 3.20
C ARG A 163 -9.88 2.65 1.75
N ASN A 164 -10.87 2.31 0.92
CA ASN A 164 -10.95 2.72 -0.48
C ASN A 164 -11.61 4.09 -0.67
N ALA A 165 -12.02 4.76 0.41
CA ALA A 165 -12.77 6.02 0.40
C ALA A 165 -14.14 5.94 -0.31
N ASP A 166 -14.74 4.76 -0.40
CA ASP A 166 -16.13 4.56 -0.85
C ASP A 166 -17.13 5.09 0.20
N ILE A 167 -16.77 4.96 1.48
CA ILE A 167 -17.49 5.53 2.63
C ILE A 167 -16.50 6.17 3.61
N HIS A 168 -17.00 7.06 4.46
CA HIS A 168 -16.23 7.57 5.59
C HIS A 168 -16.91 7.14 6.89
N ILE A 169 -16.14 6.47 7.75
CA ILE A 169 -16.58 6.06 9.09
C ILE A 169 -15.94 7.04 10.05
N HIS A 170 -16.76 7.72 10.84
CA HIS A 170 -16.33 8.76 11.75
C HIS A 170 -15.73 8.18 13.04
N ASP A 171 -14.89 8.98 13.70
CA ASP A 171 -14.40 8.76 15.08
C ASP A 171 -13.67 7.43 15.34
N LEU A 172 -13.00 6.92 14.31
CA LEU A 172 -12.19 5.70 14.40
C LEU A 172 -10.90 5.87 15.21
N ASP A 173 -10.53 7.07 15.64
CA ASP A 173 -9.28 7.34 16.35
C ASP A 173 -9.38 7.08 17.87
N CYS A 174 -10.58 6.78 18.39
CA CYS A 174 -10.84 6.52 19.80
C CYS A 174 -11.41 5.10 20.05
N LEU A 175 -10.94 4.41 21.08
CA LEU A 175 -11.48 3.10 21.52
C LEU A 175 -12.65 3.28 22.49
N THR A 176 -13.65 4.04 22.07
CA THR A 176 -14.84 4.33 22.88
C THR A 176 -16.09 4.22 22.03
N GLY A 177 -17.20 3.74 22.62
CA GLY A 177 -18.51 3.94 22.03
C GLY A 177 -18.87 5.42 22.03
N TYR A 178 -19.75 5.82 21.12
CA TYR A 178 -20.31 7.16 21.08
C TYR A 178 -21.43 7.32 22.13
#